data_AF-A4C4H8-F1
#
_entry.id   AF-A4C4H8-F1
#
_cell.length_a   1.000
_cell.length_b   1.000
_cell.length_c   1.000
_cell.angle_alpha   90.00
_cell.angle_beta   90.00
_cell.angle_gamma   90.00
#
_symmetry.space_group_name_H-M   'P 1'
#
loop_
_entity.id
_entity.type
_entity.pdbx_description
1 polymer ?
#
loop_
_entity_poly.entity_id
_entity_poly.type
_entity_poly.pdbx_seq_one_letter_code
_entity_poly.pdbx_strand_id
1 'polypeptide(L)'
;MTLFEYLSNHYYDQTQLLQSCQVDEETLLQWQEKGLFPKPAYRLNSEIECSSYYGLHKCTEYWDYFARGYDKWAKLLLSQTEISASKAYEIFYHKYCNHLSLLAQQGLYSQDECFNDDLHEHVQNQWQHFLNGKFGLITQNGLIEEIVEVELAINIISTVTELNTKKELDDEERQTVRLAIKKLSKSLSHFAPHERKQSYRTRFIDNTIKLYNLKA
;
A
#
# COMPACT_ATOMS: atom_id res chain seq x y z
N MET A 1 17.51 -13.28 3.13
CA MET A 1 16.64 -12.48 4.01
C MET A 1 15.49 -13.36 4.46
N THR A 2 15.35 -13.55 5.76
CA THR A 2 14.23 -14.28 6.38
C THR A 2 12.96 -13.41 6.38
N LEU A 3 11.81 -14.00 6.71
CA LEU A 3 10.56 -13.24 6.86
C LEU A 3 10.67 -12.21 7.99
N PHE A 4 11.25 -12.59 9.12
CA PHE A 4 11.40 -11.69 10.26
C PHE A 4 12.33 -10.51 9.93
N GLU A 5 13.49 -10.77 9.31
CA GLU A 5 14.40 -9.71 8.84
C GLU A 5 13.71 -8.76 7.86
N TYR A 6 12.91 -9.27 6.93
CA TYR A 6 12.13 -8.44 6.02
C TYR A 6 11.15 -7.54 6.78
N LEU A 7 10.36 -8.11 7.69
CA LEU A 7 9.34 -7.37 8.42
C LEU A 7 9.95 -6.28 9.31
N SER A 8 10.98 -6.61 10.10
CA SER A 8 11.66 -5.64 10.96
C SER A 8 12.32 -4.50 10.19
N ASN A 9 12.80 -4.74 8.97
CA ASN A 9 13.41 -3.70 8.13
C ASN A 9 12.38 -2.79 7.46
N HIS A 10 11.23 -3.33 7.04
CA HIS A 10 10.29 -2.58 6.20
C HIS A 10 9.03 -2.08 6.93
N TYR A 11 8.70 -2.64 8.08
CA TYR A 11 7.48 -2.35 8.82
C TYR A 11 7.77 -1.87 10.24
N TYR A 12 6.75 -1.31 10.89
CA TYR A 12 6.71 -1.20 12.34
C TYR A 12 6.04 -2.45 12.91
N ASP A 13 6.60 -3.05 13.95
CA ASP A 13 5.78 -3.87 14.84
C ASP A 13 4.78 -2.98 15.62
N GLN A 14 3.78 -3.59 16.25
CA GLN A 14 2.76 -2.84 17.00
C GLN A 14 3.38 -1.90 18.05
N THR A 15 4.39 -2.35 18.80
CA THR A 15 5.03 -1.52 19.83
C THR A 15 5.70 -0.29 19.22
N GLN A 16 6.43 -0.46 18.12
CA GLN A 16 7.06 0.63 17.38
C GLN A 16 6.04 1.61 16.80
N LEU A 17 4.91 1.10 16.27
CA LEU A 17 3.83 1.96 15.77
C LEU A 17 3.25 2.81 16.91
N LEU A 18 2.87 2.18 18.02
CA LEU A 18 2.29 2.85 19.19
C LEU A 18 3.22 3.96 19.72
N GLN A 19 4.51 3.68 19.83
CA GLN A 19 5.54 4.66 20.21
C GLN A 19 5.64 5.81 19.20
N SER A 20 5.67 5.51 17.90
CA SER A 20 5.77 6.52 16.84
C SER A 20 4.52 7.41 16.75
N CYS A 21 3.35 6.85 17.07
CA CYS A 21 2.06 7.54 17.09
C CYS A 21 1.77 8.26 18.41
N GLN A 22 2.49 7.93 19.49
CA GLN A 22 2.21 8.38 20.85
C GLN A 22 0.79 8.03 21.33
N VAL A 23 0.35 6.81 21.01
CA VAL A 23 -0.94 6.26 21.44
C VAL A 23 -0.72 4.90 22.10
N ASP A 24 -1.71 4.46 22.87
CA ASP A 24 -1.75 3.12 23.46
C ASP A 24 -2.52 2.13 22.59
N GLU A 25 -2.45 0.85 22.98
CA GLU A 25 -3.11 -0.25 22.28
C GLU A 25 -4.64 -0.10 22.27
N GLU A 26 -5.22 0.40 23.36
CA GLU A 26 -6.67 0.62 23.46
C GLU A 26 -7.13 1.66 22.43
N THR A 27 -6.40 2.76 22.29
CA THR A 27 -6.69 3.80 21.29
C THR A 27 -6.60 3.24 19.88
N LEU A 28 -5.55 2.46 19.58
CA LEU A 28 -5.38 1.83 18.26
C LEU A 28 -6.55 0.89 17.94
N LEU A 29 -6.95 0.04 18.90
CA LEU A 29 -8.06 -0.89 18.74
C LEU A 29 -9.37 -0.14 18.49
N GLN A 30 -9.67 0.88 19.31
CA GLN A 30 -10.87 1.71 19.15
C GLN A 30 -10.90 2.41 17.79
N TRP A 31 -9.75 2.89 17.29
CA TRP A 31 -9.67 3.49 15.96
C TRP A 31 -9.95 2.48 14.85
N GLN A 32 -9.42 1.26 14.95
CA GLN A 32 -9.67 0.21 13.97
C GLN A 32 -11.15 -0.24 13.98
N GLU A 33 -11.75 -0.40 15.16
CA GLU A 33 -13.16 -0.76 15.32
C GLU A 33 -14.10 0.33 14.78
N LYS A 34 -13.74 1.61 14.95
CA LYS A 34 -14.48 2.75 14.42
C LYS A 34 -14.20 3.01 12.93
N GLY A 35 -13.35 2.20 12.28
CA GLY A 35 -13.00 2.37 10.88
C GLY A 35 -12.22 3.67 10.59
N LEU A 36 -11.37 4.10 11.53
CA LEU A 36 -10.51 5.28 11.38
C LEU A 36 -9.09 4.92 10.94
N PHE A 37 -8.63 3.74 11.33
CA PHE A 37 -7.23 3.34 11.19
C PHE A 37 -7.12 1.97 10.51
N PRO A 38 -6.12 1.78 9.63
CA PRO A 38 -5.92 0.53 8.92
C PRO A 38 -5.51 -0.64 9.83
N LYS A 39 -5.93 -1.84 9.43
CA LYS A 39 -5.44 -3.11 9.98
C LYS A 39 -3.96 -3.35 9.61
N PRO A 40 -3.27 -4.25 10.33
CA PRO A 40 -1.88 -4.61 10.00
C PRO A 40 -1.75 -5.16 8.57
N ALA A 41 -0.58 -4.92 7.97
CA ALA A 41 -0.21 -5.50 6.68
C ALA A 41 0.11 -7.00 6.80
N TYR A 42 0.74 -7.39 7.91
CA TYR A 42 1.02 -8.79 8.24
C TYR A 42 0.63 -9.08 9.67
N ARG A 43 0.18 -10.32 9.90
CA ARG A 43 0.00 -10.91 11.21
C ARG A 43 0.76 -12.22 11.27
N LEU A 44 1.67 -12.36 12.23
CA LEU A 44 2.35 -13.61 12.48
C LEU A 44 1.76 -14.28 13.71
N ASN A 45 1.58 -15.60 13.62
CA ASN A 45 1.37 -16.48 14.75
C ASN A 45 2.59 -17.40 14.82
N SER A 46 3.42 -17.24 15.85
CA SER A 46 4.69 -17.94 15.99
C SER A 46 4.62 -18.91 17.17
N GLU A 47 4.79 -20.19 16.89
CA GLU A 47 5.06 -21.19 17.91
C GLU A 47 6.57 -21.23 18.16
N ILE A 48 6.98 -20.85 19.36
CA ILE A 48 8.39 -20.71 19.73
C ILE A 48 8.73 -21.79 20.73
N GLU A 49 9.81 -22.51 20.43
CA GLU A 49 10.45 -23.45 21.33
C GLU A 49 11.87 -22.96 21.63
N CYS A 50 12.14 -22.67 22.88
CA CYS A 50 13.42 -22.16 23.37
C CYS A 50 14.05 -23.17 24.31
N SER A 51 15.24 -23.65 23.97
CA SER A 51 16.05 -24.49 24.86
C SER A 51 17.16 -23.65 25.47
N SER A 52 17.21 -23.61 26.80
CA SER A 52 18.27 -22.92 27.54
C SER A 52 18.87 -23.84 28.61
N TYR A 53 19.90 -23.36 29.32
CA TYR A 53 20.42 -24.05 30.50
C TYR A 53 19.33 -24.36 31.54
N TYR A 54 18.29 -23.53 31.62
CA TYR A 54 17.16 -23.71 32.53
C TYR A 54 16.07 -24.65 32.01
N GLY A 55 16.29 -25.28 30.86
CA GLY A 55 15.37 -26.24 30.26
C GLY A 55 14.61 -25.68 29.07
N LEU A 56 13.55 -26.41 28.70
CA LEU A 56 12.71 -26.15 27.55
C LEU A 56 11.58 -25.20 27.92
N HIS A 57 11.41 -24.14 27.14
CA HIS A 57 10.29 -23.23 27.19
C HIS A 57 9.56 -23.27 25.84
N LYS A 58 8.23 -23.33 25.89
CA LYS A 58 7.38 -23.22 24.70
C LYS A 58 6.38 -22.10 24.92
N CYS A 59 6.24 -21.23 23.93
CA CYS A 59 5.25 -20.16 23.94
C CYS A 59 4.68 -19.94 22.55
N THR A 60 3.57 -19.22 22.51
CA THR A 60 2.96 -18.72 21.28
C THR A 60 2.99 -17.21 21.34
N GLU A 61 3.49 -16.58 20.29
CA GLU A 61 3.56 -15.12 20.17
C GLU A 61 2.85 -14.65 18.90
N TYR A 62 2.17 -13.51 19.03
CA TYR A 62 1.48 -12.84 17.93
C TYR A 62 2.14 -11.52 17.61
N TRP A 63 2.39 -11.27 16.33
CA TRP A 63 3.06 -10.06 15.87
C TRP A 63 2.25 -9.41 14.76
N ASP A 64 1.84 -8.17 15.00
CA ASP A 64 1.19 -7.33 14.01
C ASP A 64 2.19 -6.32 13.44
N TYR A 65 2.31 -6.29 12.11
CA TYR A 65 3.22 -5.40 11.39
C TYR A 65 2.46 -4.39 10.54
N PHE A 66 2.81 -3.12 10.71
CA PHE A 66 2.15 -1.97 10.11
C PHE A 66 3.08 -1.22 9.18
N ALA A 67 2.54 -0.66 8.10
CA ALA A 67 3.33 0.11 7.17
C ALA A 67 3.85 1.40 7.84
N ARG A 68 5.11 1.76 7.55
CA ARG A 68 5.80 2.83 8.29
C ARG A 68 5.15 4.20 8.18
N GLY A 69 4.43 4.47 7.09
CA GLY A 69 3.71 5.73 6.86
C GLY A 69 2.40 5.86 7.63
N TYR A 70 1.95 4.81 8.33
CA TYR A 70 0.75 4.88 9.18
C TYR A 70 0.91 5.84 10.37
N ASP A 71 2.15 6.16 10.78
CA ASP A 71 2.40 7.18 11.79
C ASP A 71 1.92 8.57 11.33
N LYS A 72 2.08 8.90 10.04
CA LYS A 72 1.59 10.16 9.45
C LYS A 72 0.07 10.21 9.43
N TRP A 73 -0.57 9.08 9.17
CA TRP A 73 -2.02 8.97 9.25
C TRP A 73 -2.51 9.16 10.70
N ALA A 74 -1.89 8.48 11.67
CA ALA A 74 -2.21 8.65 13.10
C ALA A 74 -2.09 10.11 13.54
N LYS A 75 -0.97 10.77 13.21
CA LYS A 75 -0.73 12.19 13.53
C LYS A 75 -1.81 13.11 12.94
N LEU A 76 -2.32 12.78 11.75
CA LEU A 76 -3.40 13.53 11.10
C LEU A 76 -4.75 13.32 11.80
N LEU A 77 -5.03 12.12 12.30
CA LEU A 77 -6.23 11.86 13.12
C LEU A 77 -6.14 12.61 14.45
N LEU A 78 -4.98 12.56 15.12
CA LEU A 78 -4.72 13.23 16.39
C LEU A 78 -4.78 14.77 16.30
N SER A 79 -4.50 15.33 15.12
CA SER A 79 -4.60 16.78 14.93
C SER A 79 -6.05 17.27 14.78
N GLN A 80 -7.04 16.37 14.68
CA GLN A 80 -8.45 16.75 14.61
C GLN A 80 -9.03 16.87 16.02
N THR A 81 -9.80 17.94 16.26
CA THR A 81 -10.49 18.14 17.55
C THR A 81 -11.56 17.09 17.82
N GLU A 82 -12.29 16.68 16.78
CA GLU A 82 -13.28 15.61 16.82
C GLU A 82 -13.16 14.79 15.53
N ILE A 83 -12.80 13.51 15.65
CA ILE A 83 -12.63 12.60 14.51
C ILE A 83 -13.74 11.55 14.47
N SER A 84 -14.40 11.46 13.31
CA SER A 84 -15.40 10.44 12.99
C SER A 84 -14.98 9.65 11.74
N ALA A 85 -15.63 8.51 11.50
CA ALA A 85 -15.38 7.70 10.31
C ALA A 85 -15.64 8.48 9.00
N SER A 86 -16.71 9.29 8.98
CA SER A 86 -17.00 10.15 7.84
C SER A 86 -15.91 11.21 7.64
N LYS A 87 -15.42 11.83 8.73
CA LYS A 87 -14.37 12.85 8.63
C LYS A 87 -13.03 12.25 8.19
N ALA A 88 -12.69 11.08 8.70
CA ALA A 88 -11.50 10.34 8.27
C ALA A 88 -11.58 10.00 6.77
N TYR A 89 -12.74 9.54 6.30
CA TYR A 89 -12.97 9.31 4.87
C TYR A 89 -12.85 10.59 4.04
N GLU A 90 -13.43 11.71 4.47
CA GLU A 90 -13.26 13.00 3.76
C GLU A 90 -11.80 13.40 3.63
N ILE A 91 -11.01 13.26 4.69
CA ILE A 91 -9.57 13.55 4.67
C ILE A 91 -8.85 12.64 3.67
N PHE A 92 -9.16 11.34 3.69
CA PHE A 92 -8.61 10.38 2.74
C PHE A 92 -8.98 10.76 1.30
N TYR A 93 -10.26 11.06 1.05
CA TYR A 93 -10.79 11.45 -0.24
C TYR A 93 -10.10 12.71 -0.79
N HIS A 94 -10.00 13.76 0.01
CA HIS A 94 -9.33 14.99 -0.40
C HIS A 94 -7.85 14.77 -0.71
N LYS A 95 -7.14 14.00 0.12
CA LYS A 95 -5.73 13.66 -0.15
C LYS A 95 -5.58 12.87 -1.45
N TYR A 96 -6.47 11.90 -1.68
CA TYR A 96 -6.50 11.10 -2.89
C TYR A 96 -6.68 11.99 -4.13
N CYS A 97 -7.74 12.80 -4.17
CA CYS A 97 -8.07 13.67 -5.30
C CYS A 97 -6.99 14.73 -5.56
N ASN A 98 -6.40 15.30 -4.50
CA ASN A 98 -5.32 16.27 -4.63
C ASN A 98 -4.08 15.63 -5.28
N HIS A 99 -3.72 14.42 -4.87
CA HIS A 99 -2.57 13.72 -5.45
C HIS A 99 -2.84 13.23 -6.87
N LEU A 100 -4.06 12.77 -7.16
CA LEU A 100 -4.48 12.42 -8.51
C LEU A 100 -4.37 13.63 -9.46
N SER A 101 -4.82 14.79 -9.00
CA SER A 101 -4.69 16.06 -9.75
C SER A 101 -3.22 16.45 -9.98
N LEU A 102 -2.34 16.21 -8.99
CA LEU A 102 -0.90 16.44 -9.14
C LEU A 102 -0.27 15.51 -10.18
N LEU A 103 -0.69 14.24 -10.23
CA LEU A 103 -0.22 13.29 -11.25
C LEU A 103 -0.68 13.69 -12.66
N ALA A 104 -1.93 14.16 -12.80
CA ALA A 104 -2.44 14.66 -14.07
C ALA A 104 -1.62 15.86 -14.58
N GLN A 105 -1.26 16.80 -13.69
CA GLN A 105 -0.36 17.93 -14.02
C GLN A 105 1.05 17.46 -14.43
N GLN A 106 1.48 16.28 -13.99
CA GLN A 106 2.74 15.66 -14.39
C GLN A 106 2.62 14.81 -15.68
N GLY A 107 1.47 14.87 -16.36
CA GLY A 107 1.20 14.12 -17.59
C GLY A 107 0.83 12.66 -17.37
N LEU A 108 0.47 12.26 -16.14
CA LEU A 108 -0.01 10.91 -15.84
C LEU A 108 -1.49 10.95 -15.48
N TYR A 109 -2.34 10.51 -16.40
CA TYR A 109 -3.79 10.43 -16.23
C TYR A 109 -4.34 9.19 -16.95
N SER A 110 -5.54 8.78 -16.57
CA SER A 110 -6.27 7.68 -17.24
C SER A 110 -7.57 8.19 -17.84
N GLN A 111 -7.97 7.57 -18.94
CA GLN A 111 -9.28 7.77 -19.57
C GLN A 111 -10.37 6.86 -18.99
N ASP A 112 -10.00 5.97 -18.06
CA ASP A 112 -10.94 5.09 -17.39
C ASP A 112 -11.91 5.90 -16.51
N GLU A 113 -13.20 5.56 -16.58
CA GLU A 113 -14.28 6.24 -15.86
C GLU A 113 -14.04 6.23 -14.35
N CYS A 114 -13.36 5.21 -13.80
CA CYS A 114 -13.09 5.13 -12.35
C CYS A 114 -12.13 6.21 -11.82
N PHE A 115 -11.40 6.91 -12.69
CA PHE A 115 -10.56 8.06 -12.31
C PHE A 115 -11.20 9.41 -12.70
N ASN A 116 -12.41 9.39 -13.26
CA ASN A 116 -13.12 10.56 -13.76
C ASN A 116 -14.55 10.58 -13.21
N ASP A 117 -15.53 10.09 -13.97
CA ASP A 117 -16.96 10.17 -13.63
C ASP A 117 -17.32 9.32 -12.40
N ASP A 118 -16.70 8.14 -12.26
CA ASP A 118 -16.93 7.19 -11.15
C ASP A 118 -15.91 7.33 -10.01
N LEU A 119 -15.17 8.44 -9.96
CA LEU A 119 -14.10 8.66 -8.99
C LEU A 119 -14.57 8.51 -7.53
N HIS A 120 -15.79 8.94 -7.22
CA HIS A 120 -16.30 8.86 -5.86
C HIS A 120 -16.45 7.41 -5.37
N GLU A 121 -17.07 6.56 -6.19
CA GLU A 121 -17.24 5.14 -5.88
C GLU A 121 -15.88 4.43 -5.83
N HIS A 122 -15.00 4.74 -6.78
CA HIS A 122 -13.64 4.22 -6.79
C HIS A 122 -12.92 4.52 -5.47
N VAL A 123 -12.87 5.79 -5.05
CA VAL A 123 -12.18 6.20 -3.83
C VAL A 123 -12.81 5.59 -2.57
N GLN A 124 -14.14 5.42 -2.55
CA GLN A 124 -14.82 4.71 -1.46
C GLN A 124 -14.35 3.26 -1.35
N ASN A 125 -14.18 2.56 -2.47
CA ASN A 125 -13.62 1.21 -2.49
C ASN A 125 -12.16 1.19 -2.02
N GLN A 126 -11.36 2.19 -2.43
CA GLN A 126 -9.98 2.30 -1.97
C GLN A 126 -9.87 2.60 -0.48
N TRP A 127 -10.81 3.34 0.09
CA TRP A 127 -10.89 3.54 1.53
C TRP A 127 -11.12 2.22 2.28
N GLN A 128 -12.01 1.35 1.80
CA GLN A 128 -12.23 0.02 2.41
C GLN A 128 -10.99 -0.86 2.31
N HIS A 129 -10.27 -0.79 1.20
CA HIS A 129 -9.00 -1.49 1.03
C HIS A 129 -7.89 -0.95 1.93
N PHE A 130 -7.86 0.36 2.15
CA PHE A 130 -6.96 1.01 3.10
C PHE A 130 -7.22 0.51 4.51
N LEU A 131 -8.48 0.57 4.98
CA LEU A 131 -8.85 0.11 6.32
C LEU A 131 -8.55 -1.38 6.54
N ASN A 132 -8.67 -2.22 5.51
CA ASN A 132 -8.37 -3.65 5.61
C ASN A 132 -6.88 -4.00 5.52
N GLY A 133 -5.99 -3.00 5.45
CA GLY A 133 -4.54 -3.23 5.46
C GLY A 133 -3.94 -3.65 4.11
N LYS A 134 -4.74 -3.77 3.03
CA LYS A 134 -4.27 -4.12 1.68
C LYS A 134 -3.12 -3.21 1.25
N PHE A 135 -3.28 -1.91 1.48
CA PHE A 135 -2.29 -0.93 1.07
C PHE A 135 -1.04 -0.91 1.93
N GLY A 136 -1.11 -1.36 3.18
CA GLY A 136 0.09 -1.56 3.98
C GLY A 136 0.98 -2.67 3.41
N LEU A 137 0.39 -3.68 2.77
CA LEU A 137 1.14 -4.75 2.11
C LEU A 137 1.73 -4.31 0.77
N ILE A 138 0.93 -3.72 -0.10
CA ILE A 138 1.31 -3.52 -1.50
C ILE A 138 2.10 -2.23 -1.76
N THR A 139 1.92 -1.19 -0.94
CA THR A 139 2.63 0.08 -1.11
C THR A 139 3.90 0.11 -0.25
N GLN A 140 4.84 0.98 -0.60
CA GLN A 140 6.13 1.05 0.07
C GLN A 140 6.00 1.46 1.55
N ASN A 141 5.11 2.40 1.88
CA ASN A 141 4.95 2.93 3.23
C ASN A 141 3.49 3.00 3.70
N GLY A 142 2.50 2.65 2.87
CA GLY A 142 1.08 2.76 3.25
C GLY A 142 0.52 4.18 3.11
N LEU A 143 1.19 5.06 2.35
CA LEU A 143 0.75 6.45 2.17
C LEU A 143 -0.36 6.56 1.13
N ILE A 144 -1.28 7.50 1.33
CA ILE A 144 -2.39 7.74 0.39
C ILE A 144 -1.87 8.13 -0.99
N GLU A 145 -0.80 8.92 -1.02
CA GLU A 145 -0.12 9.32 -2.25
C GLU A 145 0.45 8.11 -3.02
N GLU A 146 0.97 7.10 -2.31
CA GLU A 146 1.48 5.85 -2.92
C GLU A 146 0.32 4.98 -3.43
N ILE A 147 -0.82 4.96 -2.73
CA ILE A 147 -2.04 4.25 -3.17
C ILE A 147 -2.50 4.76 -4.53
N VAL A 148 -2.62 6.08 -4.66
CA VAL A 148 -3.03 6.72 -5.92
C VAL A 148 -2.04 6.40 -7.03
N GLU A 149 -0.73 6.48 -6.77
CA GLU A 149 0.31 6.16 -7.75
C GLU A 149 0.24 4.70 -8.22
N VAL A 150 0.00 3.76 -7.29
CA VAL A 150 -0.13 2.32 -7.61
C VAL A 150 -1.38 2.06 -8.46
N GLU A 151 -2.55 2.53 -8.01
CA GLU A 151 -3.81 2.27 -8.70
C GLU A 151 -3.83 2.89 -10.10
N LEU A 152 -3.42 4.15 -10.22
CA LEU A 152 -3.39 4.85 -11.51
C LEU A 152 -2.40 4.21 -12.48
N ALA A 153 -1.19 3.88 -12.02
CA ALA A 153 -0.18 3.27 -12.88
C ALA A 153 -0.59 1.86 -13.33
N ILE A 154 -1.19 1.05 -12.46
CA ILE A 154 -1.72 -0.27 -12.83
C ILE A 154 -2.83 -0.13 -13.86
N ASN A 155 -3.74 0.82 -13.69
CA ASN A 155 -4.82 1.06 -14.65
C ASN A 155 -4.24 1.47 -16.02
N ILE A 156 -3.34 2.45 -16.07
CA ILE A 156 -2.71 2.91 -17.33
C ILE A 156 -1.98 1.76 -18.03
N ILE A 157 -1.16 0.99 -17.30
CA ILE A 157 -0.46 -0.17 -17.87
C ILE A 157 -1.48 -1.17 -18.40
N SER A 158 -2.52 -1.49 -17.63
CA SER A 158 -3.54 -2.47 -18.01
C SER A 158 -4.31 -2.04 -19.26
N THR A 159 -4.69 -0.77 -19.35
CA THR A 159 -5.44 -0.22 -20.47
C THR A 159 -4.60 -0.14 -21.73
N VAL A 160 -3.40 0.45 -21.65
CA VAL A 160 -2.52 0.62 -22.83
C VAL A 160 -2.02 -0.71 -23.38
N THR A 161 -1.76 -1.69 -22.51
CA THR A 161 -1.27 -3.02 -22.93
C THR A 161 -2.40 -4.03 -23.21
N GLU A 162 -3.65 -3.64 -23.03
CA GLU A 162 -4.82 -4.53 -23.06
C GLU A 162 -4.57 -5.77 -22.17
N LEU A 163 -4.18 -5.55 -20.91
CA LEU A 163 -3.77 -6.60 -19.97
C LEU A 163 -2.64 -7.49 -20.51
N ASN A 164 -1.62 -6.88 -21.13
CA ASN A 164 -0.52 -7.55 -21.81
C ASN A 164 -0.94 -8.45 -22.99
N THR A 165 -2.10 -8.22 -23.60
CA THR A 165 -2.54 -8.96 -24.81
C THR A 165 -2.22 -8.20 -26.10
N LYS A 166 -2.00 -6.89 -26.03
CA LYS A 166 -1.59 -6.08 -27.18
C LYS A 166 -0.20 -6.50 -27.65
N LYS A 167 -0.04 -6.74 -28.96
CA LYS A 167 1.21 -7.30 -29.54
C LYS A 167 2.38 -6.34 -29.50
N GLU A 168 2.15 -5.08 -29.87
CA GLU A 168 3.17 -4.05 -29.94
C GLU A 168 2.59 -2.72 -29.47
N LEU A 169 3.46 -1.90 -28.87
CA LEU A 169 3.14 -0.54 -28.45
C LEU A 169 3.84 0.44 -29.38
N ASP A 170 3.14 1.51 -29.76
CA ASP A 170 3.75 2.65 -30.46
C ASP A 170 4.65 3.48 -29.52
N ASP A 171 5.32 4.51 -30.05
CA ASP A 171 6.28 5.30 -29.28
C ASP A 171 5.63 6.11 -28.15
N GLU A 172 4.40 6.60 -28.34
CA GLU A 172 3.67 7.37 -27.33
C GLU A 172 3.19 6.45 -26.21
N GLU A 173 2.65 5.29 -26.56
CA GLU A 173 2.24 4.25 -25.63
C GLU A 173 3.43 3.73 -24.81
N ARG A 174 4.59 3.51 -25.46
CA ARG A 174 5.84 3.13 -24.78
C ARG A 174 6.28 4.19 -23.77
N GLN A 175 6.17 5.47 -24.11
CA GLN A 175 6.50 6.55 -23.17
C GLN A 175 5.55 6.58 -21.98
N THR A 176 4.25 6.47 -22.23
CA THR A 176 3.20 6.43 -21.20
C THR A 176 3.40 5.24 -20.25
N VAL A 177 3.61 4.04 -20.78
CA VAL A 177 3.85 2.83 -19.98
C VAL A 177 5.14 2.95 -19.16
N ARG A 178 6.22 3.53 -19.72
CA ARG A 178 7.47 3.78 -18.97
C ARG A 178 7.26 4.74 -17.79
N LEU A 179 6.50 5.81 -18.00
CA LEU A 179 6.19 6.77 -16.94
C LEU A 179 5.38 6.10 -15.83
N ALA A 180 4.35 5.32 -16.19
CA ALA A 180 3.55 4.54 -15.25
C ALA A 180 4.40 3.53 -14.47
N ILE A 181 5.25 2.76 -15.15
CA ILE A 181 6.17 1.80 -14.51
C ILE A 181 7.12 2.50 -13.54
N LYS A 182 7.66 3.67 -13.90
CA LYS A 182 8.56 4.43 -13.02
C LYS A 182 7.86 4.85 -11.73
N LYS A 183 6.61 5.34 -11.84
CA LYS A 183 5.79 5.69 -10.66
C LYS A 183 5.47 4.44 -9.84
N LEU A 184 4.95 3.40 -10.47
CA LEU A 184 4.62 2.14 -9.81
C LEU A 184 5.82 1.53 -9.07
N SER A 185 7.00 1.54 -9.68
CA SER A 185 8.23 0.99 -9.09
C SER A 185 8.68 1.75 -7.84
N LYS A 186 8.38 3.04 -7.74
CA LYS A 186 8.69 3.88 -6.59
C LYS A 186 7.73 3.62 -5.42
N SER A 187 6.46 3.35 -5.74
CA SER A 187 5.37 3.33 -4.76
C SER A 187 5.02 1.92 -4.28
N LEU A 188 5.42 0.87 -4.99
CA LEU A 188 5.23 -0.52 -4.58
C LEU A 188 6.21 -0.96 -3.49
N SER A 189 5.73 -1.82 -2.60
CA SER A 189 6.54 -2.54 -1.62
C SER A 189 7.61 -3.42 -2.30
N HIS A 190 8.65 -3.74 -1.54
CA HIS A 190 9.65 -4.74 -1.94
C HIS A 190 9.10 -6.18 -1.98
N PHE A 191 7.95 -6.43 -1.35
CA PHE A 191 7.31 -7.73 -1.14
C PHE A 191 8.18 -8.77 -0.42
N ALA A 192 7.57 -9.55 0.46
CA ALA A 192 8.28 -10.61 1.14
C ALA A 192 8.79 -11.65 0.11
N PRO A 193 9.91 -12.35 0.37
CA PRO A 193 10.50 -13.27 -0.61
C PRO A 193 9.53 -14.30 -1.19
N HIS A 194 8.58 -14.79 -0.38
CA HIS A 194 7.59 -15.79 -0.77
C HIS A 194 6.44 -15.22 -1.63
N GLU A 195 6.22 -13.91 -1.61
CA GLU A 195 5.12 -13.23 -2.34
C GLU A 195 5.57 -12.67 -3.69
N ARG A 196 6.88 -12.39 -3.85
CA ARG A 196 7.43 -11.69 -5.02
C ARG A 196 6.94 -12.22 -6.35
N LYS A 197 6.89 -13.55 -6.51
CA LYS A 197 6.46 -14.19 -7.77
C LYS A 197 5.02 -13.86 -8.16
N GLN A 198 4.14 -13.64 -7.17
CA GLN A 198 2.72 -13.33 -7.38
C GLN A 198 2.43 -11.82 -7.22
N SER A 199 3.45 -11.01 -6.92
CA SER A 199 3.30 -9.59 -6.63
C SER A 199 2.94 -8.75 -7.86
N TYR A 200 2.43 -7.54 -7.58
CA TYR A 200 2.17 -6.53 -8.61
C TYR A 200 3.43 -6.12 -9.36
N ARG A 201 4.60 -6.18 -8.71
CA ARG A 201 5.89 -5.92 -9.39
C ARG A 201 6.12 -6.90 -10.52
N THR A 202 6.03 -8.21 -10.24
CA THR A 202 6.20 -9.22 -11.29
C THR A 202 5.14 -9.05 -12.38
N ARG A 203 3.87 -8.87 -11.97
CA ARG A 203 2.74 -8.82 -12.90
C ARG A 203 2.75 -7.61 -13.84
N PHE A 204 2.98 -6.41 -13.31
CA PHE A 204 2.77 -5.16 -14.04
C PHE A 204 4.07 -4.44 -14.42
N ILE A 205 5.20 -4.73 -13.76
CA ILE A 205 6.50 -4.16 -14.12
C ILE A 205 7.31 -5.16 -14.92
N ASP A 206 7.71 -6.27 -14.31
CA ASP A 206 8.71 -7.17 -14.90
C ASP A 206 8.18 -7.83 -16.19
N ASN A 207 6.93 -8.31 -16.17
CA ASN A 207 6.29 -8.90 -17.35
C ASN A 207 6.10 -7.88 -18.48
N THR A 208 5.67 -6.66 -18.16
CA THR A 208 5.43 -5.59 -19.14
C THR A 208 6.74 -5.14 -19.79
N ILE A 209 7.79 -4.94 -19.00
CA ILE A 209 9.14 -4.61 -19.49
C ILE A 209 9.63 -5.68 -20.46
N LYS A 210 9.49 -6.95 -20.06
CA LYS A 210 9.92 -8.09 -20.86
C LYS A 210 9.14 -8.21 -22.17
N LEU A 211 7.82 -8.05 -22.14
CA LEU A 211 6.96 -8.21 -23.31
C LEU A 211 7.23 -7.14 -24.37
N TYR A 212 7.38 -5.88 -23.95
CA TYR A 212 7.51 -4.74 -24.88
C TYR A 212 8.95 -4.25 -25.07
N ASN A 213 9.94 -4.96 -24.49
CA ASN A 213 11.36 -4.61 -24.50
C ASN A 213 11.60 -3.15 -24.10
N LEU A 214 11.00 -2.75 -22.98
CA LEU A 214 11.15 -1.40 -22.43
C LEU A 214 12.51 -1.29 -21.73
N LYS A 215 13.22 -0.18 -21.91
CA LYS A 215 14.40 0.12 -21.07
C LYS A 215 13.89 0.55 -19.69
N ALA A 216 14.42 -0.09 -18.65
CA ALA A 216 14.17 0.25 -17.25
C ALA A 216 14.78 1.61 -16.88
#